data_AF-A0A136WGB6-F1
#
_entry.id   AF-A0A136WGB6-F1
#
_cell.length_a   1.000
_cell.length_b   1.000
_cell.length_c   1.000
_cell.angle_alpha   90.00
_cell.angle_beta   90.00
_cell.angle_gamma   90.00
#
_symmetry.space_group_name_H-M   'P 1'
#
loop_
_entity.id
_entity.type
_entity.pdbx_description
1 polymer ?
#
loop_
_entity_poly.entity_id
_entity_poly.type
_entity_poly.pdbx_seq_one_letter_code
_entity_poly.pdbx_strand_id
1 'polypeptide(L)'
;MMKKIISILLTCSVVVGLLPVMAFADDSPTEIHSTAMDFREVKTDQEGTNWVWDAKAKTLTLNNFQGVVNVGVRENSAAILLPDDSMLCLKGKNNAITTNSYHCNGIYSDGDLIIAGDGKLEINIDSMSASPIYVNSGVLSIEDEVEINTDSPKHAIYIYNLKSNSTAISVKDEAKLTFPDDLGADAIYVVTKKGVDPNSITFDYEETHDKAEEIITLTKLKSKTTPEKTEETPAEKPDEQPAEKPEDEAAENTYIISIGSKEIQKNGEVAYTSDAAPYLSNSYTMLPLRALLVLSDPNVEIKWDSPLKTATISYNGKTFTLVANQKTMTKETEAVSLATAAEIKDGRLFVSLRDWMKIMDISDDQVSWDAETKSVLLKN
;
A
#
# COMPACT_ATOMS: atom_id res chain seq x y z
N MET A 1 -47.59 26.65 -61.39
CA MET A 1 -47.15 25.92 -60.18
C MET A 1 -47.47 26.79 -58.96
N MET A 2 -48.13 26.18 -57.99
CA MET A 2 -48.38 26.63 -56.60
C MET A 2 -47.13 27.27 -55.97
N LYS A 3 -47.17 28.27 -55.07
CA LYS A 3 -48.14 28.55 -53.98
C LYS A 3 -48.04 30.03 -53.55
N LYS A 4 -49.20 30.55 -53.12
CA LYS A 4 -49.50 31.87 -52.52
C LYS A 4 -49.02 31.95 -51.04
N ILE A 5 -48.42 33.07 -50.60
CA ILE A 5 -48.95 34.23 -49.79
C ILE A 5 -49.26 33.93 -48.29
N ILE A 6 -48.88 34.91 -47.43
CA ILE A 6 -49.38 35.32 -46.07
C ILE A 6 -48.53 34.75 -44.90
N SER A 7 -47.95 35.47 -43.91
CA SER A 7 -48.43 36.55 -43.00
C SER A 7 -47.22 37.25 -42.32
N ILE A 8 -47.06 38.58 -42.28
CA ILE A 8 -47.39 39.56 -41.20
C ILE A 8 -47.28 39.06 -39.73
N LEU A 9 -46.34 39.64 -38.95
CA LEU A 9 -46.49 40.38 -37.66
C LEU A 9 -45.09 40.50 -36.97
N LEU A 10 -44.50 41.69 -36.83
CA LEU A 10 -44.54 42.59 -35.65
C LEU A 10 -44.29 41.87 -34.30
N THR A 11 -43.11 42.05 -33.67
CA THR A 11 -42.94 42.70 -32.34
C THR A 11 -41.53 42.53 -31.71
N CYS A 12 -41.12 43.61 -31.04
CA CYS A 12 -40.21 43.72 -29.88
C CYS A 12 -38.72 43.34 -30.01
N SER A 13 -37.93 44.33 -30.43
CA SER A 13 -36.52 44.46 -30.02
C SER A 13 -36.45 44.72 -28.52
N VAL A 14 -36.31 43.66 -27.71
CA VAL A 14 -35.84 43.81 -26.32
C VAL A 14 -34.32 43.92 -26.39
N VAL A 15 -33.83 45.13 -26.12
CA VAL A 15 -32.43 45.38 -25.75
C VAL A 15 -32.23 44.74 -24.38
N VAL A 16 -31.84 43.46 -24.36
CA VAL A 16 -31.28 42.84 -23.14
C VAL A 16 -29.82 43.27 -23.10
N GLY A 17 -29.49 44.04 -22.06
CA GLY A 17 -28.15 44.51 -21.82
C GLY A 17 -27.14 43.37 -21.84
N LEU A 18 -25.95 43.67 -22.37
CA LEU A 18 -24.71 42.95 -22.14
C LEU A 18 -24.44 42.92 -20.63
N LEU A 19 -25.10 42.00 -19.92
CA LEU A 19 -24.47 41.37 -18.77
C LEU A 19 -23.38 40.48 -19.33
N PRO A 20 -22.17 40.46 -18.74
CA PRO A 20 -21.22 39.42 -19.08
C PRO A 20 -21.96 38.10 -18.90
N VAL A 21 -22.00 37.28 -19.94
CA VAL A 21 -22.31 35.87 -19.77
C VAL A 21 -21.28 35.42 -18.74
N MET A 22 -21.71 35.22 -17.49
CA MET A 22 -20.98 34.36 -16.59
C MET A 22 -20.88 33.07 -17.37
N ALA A 23 -19.69 32.82 -17.92
CA ALA A 23 -19.32 31.50 -18.34
C ALA A 23 -19.50 30.68 -17.06
N PHE A 24 -20.60 29.93 -16.99
CA PHE A 24 -20.69 28.85 -16.04
C PHE A 24 -19.42 28.05 -16.26
N ALA A 25 -18.63 27.89 -15.20
CA ALA A 25 -17.53 26.95 -15.23
C ALA A 25 -18.11 25.67 -15.82
N ASP A 26 -17.49 25.17 -16.88
CA ASP A 26 -17.86 23.87 -17.42
C ASP A 26 -17.57 22.88 -16.29
N ASP A 27 -18.62 22.45 -15.59
CA ASP A 27 -18.54 21.47 -14.50
C ASP A 27 -18.10 20.09 -15.04
N SER A 28 -17.81 19.98 -16.35
CA SER A 28 -17.14 18.84 -16.92
C SER A 28 -15.75 18.64 -16.27
N PRO A 29 -15.41 17.41 -15.86
CA PRO A 29 -14.07 17.11 -15.38
C PRO A 29 -13.00 17.47 -16.43
N THR A 30 -11.88 18.00 -15.95
CA THR A 30 -10.67 18.20 -16.75
C THR A 30 -10.08 16.86 -17.13
N GLU A 31 -10.08 16.53 -18.42
CA GLU A 31 -9.39 15.34 -18.94
C GLU A 31 -7.87 15.54 -18.87
N ILE A 32 -7.20 14.64 -18.14
CA ILE A 32 -5.75 14.66 -17.97
C ILE A 32 -5.12 13.75 -19.05
N HIS A 33 -4.63 14.37 -20.12
CA HIS A 33 -3.93 13.69 -21.22
C HIS A 33 -2.42 13.54 -20.99
N SER A 34 -1.69 13.00 -21.98
CA SER A 34 -0.31 12.50 -21.85
C SER A 34 0.74 13.48 -21.33
N THR A 35 0.58 14.79 -21.50
CA THR A 35 1.50 15.81 -20.97
C THR A 35 0.83 16.80 -20.01
N ALA A 36 -0.46 16.64 -19.74
CA ALA A 36 -1.17 17.51 -18.81
C ALA A 36 -0.68 17.20 -17.38
N MET A 37 -0.54 18.22 -16.53
CA MET A 37 -0.22 18.03 -15.10
C MET A 37 1.11 17.27 -14.83
N ASP A 38 2.11 17.37 -15.72
CA ASP A 38 3.49 16.97 -15.45
C ASP A 38 4.35 18.22 -15.23
N PHE A 39 4.73 18.46 -13.97
CA PHE A 39 5.44 19.67 -13.54
C PHE A 39 6.93 19.44 -13.32
N ARG A 40 7.44 18.22 -13.50
CA ARG A 40 8.83 17.85 -13.16
C ARG A 40 9.88 18.68 -13.89
N GLU A 41 9.56 19.10 -15.12
CA GLU A 41 10.44 19.90 -15.98
C GLU A 41 9.93 21.34 -16.21
N VAL A 42 8.87 21.76 -15.51
CA VAL A 42 8.22 23.06 -15.72
C VAL A 42 8.92 24.16 -14.92
N LYS A 43 9.58 25.08 -15.64
CA LYS A 43 10.43 26.13 -15.06
C LYS A 43 9.80 27.52 -14.99
N THR A 44 8.56 27.65 -15.42
CA THR A 44 7.81 28.92 -15.44
C THR A 44 6.42 28.68 -14.90
N ASP A 45 5.83 29.72 -14.32
CA ASP A 45 4.47 29.64 -13.79
C ASP A 45 3.49 29.25 -14.90
N GLN A 46 2.50 28.44 -14.55
CA GLN A 46 1.45 27.97 -15.45
C GLN A 46 0.12 28.00 -14.71
N GLU A 47 -0.97 28.20 -15.43
CA GLU A 47 -2.32 28.12 -14.87
C GLU A 47 -3.23 27.38 -15.83
N GLY A 48 -4.27 26.78 -15.28
CA GLY A 48 -5.35 26.17 -16.04
C GLY A 48 -6.65 26.23 -15.26
N THR A 49 -7.65 25.50 -15.74
CA THR A 49 -8.96 25.45 -15.08
C THR A 49 -8.82 24.88 -13.68
N ASN A 50 -9.07 25.70 -12.66
CA ASN A 50 -9.06 25.32 -11.24
C ASN A 50 -7.69 24.84 -10.71
N TRP A 51 -6.58 25.20 -11.37
CA TRP A 51 -5.24 24.94 -10.87
C TRP A 51 -4.22 26.02 -11.29
N VAL A 52 -3.21 26.23 -10.44
CA VAL A 52 -2.10 27.16 -10.68
C VAL A 52 -0.79 26.52 -10.23
N TRP A 53 0.25 26.59 -11.05
CA TRP A 53 1.62 26.18 -10.75
C TRP A 53 2.52 27.39 -10.56
N ASP A 54 3.10 27.53 -9.37
CA ASP A 54 4.21 28.45 -9.08
C ASP A 54 5.52 27.66 -9.21
N ALA A 55 6.29 27.93 -10.28
CA ALA A 55 7.49 27.17 -10.58
C ALA A 55 8.64 27.48 -9.62
N LYS A 56 8.66 28.68 -9.04
CA LYS A 56 9.71 29.09 -8.10
C LYS A 56 9.51 28.44 -6.74
N ALA A 57 8.25 28.39 -6.28
CA ALA A 57 7.86 27.75 -5.03
C ALA A 57 7.63 26.24 -5.16
N LYS A 58 7.71 25.69 -6.39
CA LYS A 58 7.34 24.29 -6.71
C LYS A 58 5.96 23.92 -6.13
N THR A 59 5.02 24.83 -6.26
CA THR A 59 3.71 24.72 -5.62
C THR A 59 2.62 24.57 -6.68
N LEU A 60 1.92 23.44 -6.65
CA LEU A 60 0.67 23.25 -7.38
C LEU A 60 -0.50 23.59 -6.47
N THR A 61 -1.27 24.61 -6.79
CA THR A 61 -2.52 24.94 -6.11
C THR A 61 -3.69 24.36 -6.89
N LEU A 62 -4.54 23.57 -6.23
CA LEU A 62 -5.82 23.10 -6.76
C LEU A 62 -6.96 23.84 -6.07
N ASN A 63 -7.97 24.30 -6.81
CA ASN A 63 -9.13 24.99 -6.25
C ASN A 63 -10.44 24.52 -6.90
N ASN A 64 -11.09 23.54 -6.29
CA ASN A 64 -12.22 22.80 -6.87
C ASN A 64 -11.86 22.13 -8.21
N PHE A 65 -10.67 21.56 -8.26
CA PHE A 65 -10.16 20.85 -9.43
C PHE A 65 -10.86 19.50 -9.62
N GLN A 66 -11.27 19.16 -10.83
CA GLN A 66 -11.86 17.87 -11.15
C GLN A 66 -11.02 17.22 -12.25
N GLY A 67 -10.17 16.27 -11.91
CA GLY A 67 -9.25 15.62 -12.85
C GLY A 67 -9.62 14.16 -13.13
N VAL A 68 -9.64 13.76 -14.40
CA VAL A 68 -9.89 12.37 -14.80
C VAL A 68 -8.83 11.87 -15.77
N VAL A 69 -8.22 10.72 -15.48
CA VAL A 69 -7.39 9.95 -16.40
C VAL A 69 -8.20 8.79 -16.96
N ASN A 70 -8.50 8.84 -18.25
CA ASN A 70 -9.28 7.83 -18.96
C ASN A 70 -8.46 6.53 -19.21
N VAL A 71 -9.18 5.43 -19.46
CA VAL A 71 -8.60 4.13 -19.79
C VAL A 71 -7.58 4.24 -20.94
N GLY A 72 -6.40 3.65 -20.78
CA GLY A 72 -5.34 3.64 -21.80
C GLY A 72 -4.57 4.97 -21.92
N VAL A 73 -4.88 5.97 -21.10
CA VAL A 73 -4.16 7.24 -21.02
C VAL A 73 -3.19 7.17 -19.83
N ARG A 74 -1.93 7.59 -20.02
CA ARG A 74 -0.91 7.65 -18.95
C ARG A 74 -0.72 6.33 -18.18
N GLU A 75 -0.77 5.20 -18.88
CA GLU A 75 -0.42 3.91 -18.27
C GLU A 75 1.02 3.95 -17.72
N ASN A 76 1.24 3.34 -16.57
CA ASN A 76 2.53 3.35 -15.87
C ASN A 76 3.05 4.75 -15.50
N SER A 77 2.14 5.64 -15.11
CA SER A 77 2.43 7.04 -14.77
C SER A 77 1.62 7.50 -13.56
N ALA A 78 1.28 8.79 -13.48
CA ALA A 78 0.40 9.36 -12.46
C ALA A 78 -0.48 10.45 -13.05
N ALA A 79 -1.61 10.79 -12.44
CA ALA A 79 -2.45 11.91 -12.88
C ALA A 79 -1.76 13.27 -12.66
N ILE A 80 -1.00 13.40 -11.58
CA ILE A 80 -0.16 14.57 -11.29
C ILE A 80 1.27 14.09 -11.04
N LEU A 81 2.24 14.68 -11.73
CA LEU A 81 3.67 14.43 -11.53
C LEU A 81 4.33 15.71 -11.02
N LEU A 82 4.94 15.63 -9.84
CA LEU A 82 5.59 16.74 -9.15
C LEU A 82 7.11 16.49 -9.04
N PRO A 83 7.96 17.52 -9.19
CA PRO A 83 9.39 17.41 -8.91
C PRO A 83 9.65 17.22 -7.41
N ASP A 84 10.89 16.90 -7.05
CA ASP A 84 11.36 16.89 -5.65
C ASP A 84 11.11 18.24 -4.95
N ASP A 85 10.89 18.20 -3.64
CA ASP A 85 10.53 19.33 -2.77
C ASP A 85 9.27 20.10 -3.22
N SER A 86 8.20 19.40 -3.59
CA SER A 86 6.97 20.04 -4.07
C SER A 86 5.91 20.19 -3.00
N MET A 87 5.09 21.23 -3.14
CA MET A 87 3.87 21.43 -2.36
C MET A 87 2.63 21.31 -3.24
N LEU A 88 1.66 20.50 -2.80
CA LEU A 88 0.29 20.50 -3.29
C LEU A 88 -0.58 21.32 -2.33
N CYS A 89 -0.95 22.53 -2.73
CA CYS A 89 -1.85 23.38 -1.95
C CYS A 89 -3.31 23.12 -2.36
N LEU A 90 -4.12 22.65 -1.41
CA LEU A 90 -5.54 22.38 -1.62
C LEU A 90 -6.38 23.55 -1.13
N LYS A 91 -7.19 24.09 -2.03
CA LYS A 91 -8.23 25.09 -1.77
C LYS A 91 -9.58 24.57 -2.26
N GLY A 92 -10.66 25.06 -1.65
CA GLY A 92 -12.00 24.61 -1.98
C GLY A 92 -12.27 23.17 -1.55
N LYS A 93 -13.54 22.78 -1.51
CA LYS A 93 -13.95 21.48 -0.94
C LYS A 93 -14.29 20.42 -2.00
N ASN A 94 -14.22 20.79 -3.29
CA ASN A 94 -14.58 19.91 -4.40
C ASN A 94 -13.36 19.59 -5.29
N ASN A 95 -12.24 19.15 -4.71
CA ASN A 95 -11.14 18.62 -5.51
C ASN A 95 -11.29 17.11 -5.67
N ALA A 96 -11.11 16.57 -6.87
CA ALA A 96 -11.14 15.15 -7.15
C ALA A 96 -10.14 14.74 -8.22
N ILE A 97 -9.55 13.57 -8.08
CA ILE A 97 -8.69 12.91 -9.07
C ILE A 97 -9.21 11.47 -9.24
N THR A 98 -9.59 11.10 -10.46
CA THR A 98 -10.01 9.73 -10.78
C THR A 98 -9.06 9.14 -11.82
N THR A 99 -8.57 7.93 -11.57
CA THR A 99 -7.68 7.21 -12.50
C THR A 99 -8.25 5.86 -12.89
N ASN A 100 -8.65 5.74 -14.16
CA ASN A 100 -9.23 4.52 -14.74
C ASN A 100 -8.21 3.74 -15.57
N SER A 101 -6.92 4.06 -15.45
CA SER A 101 -5.86 3.58 -16.33
C SER A 101 -4.89 2.65 -15.62
N TYR A 102 -4.30 1.73 -16.39
CA TYR A 102 -3.42 0.69 -15.84
C TYR A 102 -2.16 1.30 -15.22
N HIS A 103 -1.88 0.96 -13.95
CA HIS A 103 -0.70 1.45 -13.22
C HIS A 103 -0.56 2.98 -13.25
N CYS A 104 -1.68 3.71 -13.19
CA CYS A 104 -1.67 5.18 -13.11
C CYS A 104 -1.95 5.61 -11.67
N ASN A 105 -0.94 6.17 -11.00
CA ASN A 105 -1.08 6.72 -9.65
C ASN A 105 -1.92 8.02 -9.66
N GLY A 106 -2.41 8.44 -8.50
CA GLY A 106 -3.11 9.73 -8.38
C GLY A 106 -2.10 10.87 -8.44
N ILE A 107 -1.32 11.00 -7.37
CA ILE A 107 -0.24 11.98 -7.22
C ILE A 107 1.08 11.22 -7.14
N TYR A 108 2.07 11.69 -7.88
CA TYR A 108 3.45 11.21 -7.80
C TYR A 108 4.39 12.38 -7.54
N SER A 109 5.33 12.20 -6.61
CA SER A 109 6.45 13.11 -6.36
C SER A 109 7.79 12.40 -6.56
N ASP A 110 8.76 13.07 -7.21
CA ASP A 110 10.14 12.60 -7.36
C ASP A 110 10.96 12.64 -6.05
N GLY A 111 10.41 13.26 -5.00
CA GLY A 111 11.03 13.43 -3.69
C GLY A 111 10.04 13.96 -2.66
N ASP A 112 10.47 14.81 -1.74
CA ASP A 112 9.63 15.23 -0.62
C ASP A 112 8.33 15.90 -1.11
N LEU A 113 7.21 15.52 -0.49
CA LEU A 113 5.87 16.02 -0.83
C LEU A 113 5.18 16.59 0.40
N ILE A 114 4.72 17.83 0.28
CA ILE A 114 3.85 18.48 1.26
C ILE A 114 2.46 18.63 0.65
N ILE A 115 1.41 18.21 1.36
CA ILE A 115 0.02 18.50 1.01
C ILE A 115 -0.57 19.38 2.11
N ALA A 116 -0.99 20.60 1.78
CA ALA A 116 -1.34 21.63 2.75
C ALA A 116 -2.48 22.54 2.25
N GLY A 117 -3.00 23.42 3.10
CA GLY A 117 -4.14 24.30 2.81
C GLY A 117 -5.42 23.98 3.62
N ASP A 118 -6.56 24.44 3.11
CA ASP A 118 -7.88 24.36 3.78
C ASP A 118 -8.90 23.55 2.97
N GLY A 119 -8.45 22.94 1.87
CA GLY A 119 -9.28 22.24 0.91
C GLY A 119 -9.52 20.76 1.23
N LYS A 120 -10.43 20.15 0.46
CA LYS A 120 -10.68 18.70 0.45
C LYS A 120 -10.29 18.12 -0.89
N LEU A 121 -9.69 16.93 -0.90
CA LEU A 121 -9.34 16.16 -2.10
C LEU A 121 -9.83 14.71 -1.99
N GLU A 122 -10.53 14.25 -3.03
CA GLU A 122 -10.89 12.84 -3.22
C GLU A 122 -10.02 12.22 -4.31
N ILE A 123 -9.43 11.05 -4.07
CA ILE A 123 -8.59 10.34 -5.04
C ILE A 123 -9.13 8.92 -5.20
N ASN A 124 -9.60 8.58 -6.40
CA ASN A 124 -10.16 7.26 -6.72
C ASN A 124 -9.30 6.57 -7.77
N ILE A 125 -8.87 5.34 -7.49
CA ILE A 125 -7.99 4.55 -8.35
C ILE A 125 -8.57 3.16 -8.59
N ASP A 126 -8.64 2.76 -9.86
CA ASP A 126 -9.16 1.44 -10.23
C ASP A 126 -8.06 0.35 -10.29
N SER A 127 -6.79 0.73 -10.35
CA SER A 127 -5.68 -0.21 -10.63
C SER A 127 -5.01 -0.75 -9.35
N MET A 128 -5.00 -2.09 -9.17
CA MET A 128 -4.32 -2.76 -8.04
C MET A 128 -2.80 -2.55 -7.97
N SER A 129 -2.18 -2.07 -9.06
CA SER A 129 -0.75 -1.78 -9.12
C SER A 129 -0.43 -0.30 -8.89
N ALA A 130 -1.44 0.56 -8.71
CA ALA A 130 -1.25 1.99 -8.48
C ALA A 130 -1.61 2.39 -7.04
N SER A 131 -1.22 3.60 -6.65
CA SER A 131 -1.56 4.18 -5.34
C SER A 131 -2.02 5.65 -5.50
N PRO A 132 -2.98 6.12 -4.69
CA PRO A 132 -3.43 7.50 -4.63
C PRO A 132 -2.30 8.50 -4.42
N ILE A 133 -1.40 8.20 -3.50
CA ILE A 133 -0.23 9.03 -3.20
C ILE A 133 1.03 8.18 -3.33
N TYR A 134 1.88 8.52 -4.29
CA TYR A 134 3.18 7.90 -4.51
C TYR A 134 4.29 8.91 -4.26
N VAL A 135 5.20 8.62 -3.32
CA VAL A 135 6.38 9.44 -3.05
C VAL A 135 7.63 8.63 -3.35
N ASN A 136 8.40 9.07 -4.34
CA ASN A 136 9.68 8.45 -4.67
C ASN A 136 10.79 9.16 -3.91
N SER A 137 11.68 8.45 -3.23
CA SER A 137 12.94 8.99 -2.71
C SER A 137 12.82 10.17 -1.73
N GLY A 138 11.65 10.33 -1.09
CA GLY A 138 11.34 11.40 -0.14
C GLY A 138 10.29 10.99 0.89
N VAL A 139 9.82 11.95 1.67
CA VAL A 139 8.81 11.78 2.74
C VAL A 139 7.50 12.51 2.41
N LEU A 140 6.42 12.12 3.06
CA LEU A 140 5.10 12.77 2.95
C LEU A 140 4.80 13.59 4.21
N SER A 141 4.44 14.86 4.05
CA SER A 141 3.85 15.69 5.11
C SER A 141 2.46 16.18 4.71
N ILE A 142 1.49 16.02 5.61
CA ILE A 142 0.11 16.49 5.43
C ILE A 142 -0.15 17.52 6.53
N GLU A 143 -0.46 18.76 6.14
CA GLU A 143 -0.40 19.94 7.04
C GLU A 143 -1.66 20.82 6.94
N ASP A 144 -1.78 21.81 7.83
CA ASP A 144 -2.91 22.75 7.91
C ASP A 144 -4.27 22.05 8.21
N GLU A 145 -5.32 22.35 7.45
CA GLU A 145 -6.70 21.89 7.63
C GLU A 145 -7.18 21.02 6.45
N VAL A 146 -6.24 20.39 5.72
CA VAL A 146 -6.60 19.60 4.55
C VAL A 146 -7.31 18.30 4.90
N GLU A 147 -8.26 17.92 4.07
CA GLU A 147 -8.99 16.65 4.16
C GLU A 147 -8.74 15.83 2.89
N ILE A 148 -8.05 14.69 3.01
CA ILE A 148 -7.75 13.81 1.88
C ILE A 148 -8.51 12.50 2.06
N ASN A 149 -9.30 12.12 1.07
CA ASN A 149 -9.97 10.83 1.01
C ASN A 149 -9.43 10.04 -0.16
N THR A 150 -9.03 8.79 0.08
CA THR A 150 -8.48 7.93 -0.96
C THR A 150 -9.23 6.62 -1.04
N ASP A 151 -9.57 6.20 -2.25
CA ASP A 151 -10.14 4.89 -2.56
C ASP A 151 -9.26 4.20 -3.61
N SER A 152 -8.80 2.99 -3.30
CA SER A 152 -7.94 2.21 -4.19
C SER A 152 -8.00 0.72 -3.82
N PRO A 153 -7.54 -0.20 -4.68
CA PRO A 153 -7.67 -1.62 -4.40
C PRO A 153 -6.56 -2.21 -3.50
N LYS A 154 -5.55 -1.42 -3.10
CA LYS A 154 -4.36 -1.98 -2.44
C LYS A 154 -3.59 -1.04 -1.49
N HIS A 155 -3.30 0.19 -1.89
CA HIS A 155 -2.42 1.09 -1.17
C HIS A 155 -3.01 2.49 -1.15
N ALA A 156 -3.24 3.10 0.01
CA ALA A 156 -3.56 4.52 0.13
C ALA A 156 -2.32 5.41 -0.07
N ILE A 157 -1.17 4.96 0.45
CA ILE A 157 0.12 5.65 0.36
C ILE A 157 1.21 4.66 -0.02
N TYR A 158 2.03 5.01 -1.00
CA TYR A 158 3.23 4.28 -1.40
C TYR A 158 4.46 5.17 -1.32
N ILE A 159 5.42 4.85 -0.46
CA ILE A 159 6.72 5.51 -0.38
C ILE A 159 7.78 4.56 -0.93
N TYR A 160 8.46 4.96 -2.00
CA TYR A 160 9.51 4.17 -2.62
C TYR A 160 10.90 4.74 -2.33
N ASN A 161 11.91 3.87 -2.22
CA ASN A 161 13.31 4.26 -2.12
C ASN A 161 13.62 5.28 -0.99
N LEU A 162 12.95 5.13 0.17
CA LEU A 162 13.11 6.03 1.32
C LEU A 162 14.57 6.05 1.81
N LYS A 163 15.12 7.25 1.99
CA LYS A 163 16.53 7.49 2.35
C LYS A 163 16.69 7.63 3.87
N SER A 164 17.67 6.91 4.44
CA SER A 164 18.11 6.91 5.87
C SER A 164 17.00 6.96 6.93
N ASN A 165 17.37 6.99 8.22
CA ASN A 165 16.46 6.98 9.37
C ASN A 165 15.58 8.24 9.37
N SER A 166 14.44 8.17 8.68
CA SER A 166 13.53 9.30 8.43
C SER A 166 12.13 8.95 8.90
N THR A 167 11.36 9.98 9.28
CA THR A 167 9.91 9.85 9.44
C THR A 167 9.27 9.84 8.06
N ALA A 168 8.72 8.70 7.64
CA ALA A 168 8.21 8.51 6.29
C ALA A 168 6.95 9.34 6.00
N ILE A 169 6.06 9.43 7.00
CA ILE A 169 4.77 10.14 6.90
C ILE A 169 4.58 10.95 8.18
N SER A 170 4.22 12.22 8.03
CA SER A 170 3.83 13.09 9.13
C SER A 170 2.47 13.72 8.84
N VAL A 171 1.53 13.63 9.80
CA VAL A 171 0.27 14.37 9.76
C VAL A 171 0.32 15.44 10.85
N LYS A 172 0.12 16.70 10.45
CA LYS A 172 0.25 17.88 11.32
C LYS A 172 -1.08 18.61 11.43
N ASP A 173 -1.11 19.59 12.33
CA ASP A 173 -2.23 20.51 12.55
C ASP A 173 -3.59 19.81 12.66
N GLU A 174 -4.58 20.21 11.86
CA GLU A 174 -5.92 19.63 11.82
C GLU A 174 -6.13 18.73 10.58
N ALA A 175 -5.05 18.43 9.86
CA ALA A 175 -5.08 17.65 8.63
C ALA A 175 -5.52 16.21 8.87
N LYS A 176 -6.19 15.65 7.86
CA LYS A 176 -6.74 14.28 7.89
C LYS A 176 -6.52 13.57 6.57
N LEU A 177 -6.18 12.29 6.65
CA LEU A 177 -6.18 11.38 5.51
C LEU A 177 -7.04 10.15 5.84
N THR A 178 -8.00 9.83 4.99
CA THR A 178 -8.97 8.75 5.19
C THR A 178 -8.93 7.75 4.04
N PHE A 179 -8.98 6.46 4.35
CA PHE A 179 -9.05 5.37 3.39
C PHE A 179 -9.92 4.20 3.90
N PRO A 180 -10.42 3.33 3.01
CA PRO A 180 -11.14 2.11 3.38
C PRO A 180 -10.33 1.20 4.31
N ASP A 181 -11.00 0.61 5.30
CA ASP A 181 -10.35 -0.29 6.26
C ASP A 181 -9.96 -1.67 5.66
N ASP A 182 -10.54 -2.01 4.51
CA ASP A 182 -10.28 -3.26 3.76
C ASP A 182 -8.88 -3.31 3.12
N LEU A 183 -8.19 -2.18 3.02
CA LEU A 183 -6.79 -2.08 2.61
C LEU A 183 -5.83 -2.75 3.61
N GLY A 184 -6.23 -2.80 4.89
CA GLY A 184 -5.46 -3.44 5.95
C GLY A 184 -4.03 -2.92 6.08
N ALA A 185 -3.10 -3.83 6.42
CA ALA A 185 -1.69 -3.49 6.66
C ALA A 185 -0.93 -2.99 5.42
N ASP A 186 -1.48 -3.20 4.22
CA ASP A 186 -0.89 -2.72 2.96
C ASP A 186 -1.32 -1.28 2.63
N ALA A 187 -2.24 -0.67 3.39
CA ALA A 187 -2.72 0.70 3.12
C ALA A 187 -1.57 1.71 3.04
N ILE A 188 -0.54 1.55 3.87
CA ILE A 188 0.67 2.36 3.87
C ILE A 188 1.85 1.44 3.56
N TYR A 189 2.44 1.59 2.38
CA TYR A 189 3.53 0.74 1.91
C TYR A 189 4.82 1.54 1.76
N VAL A 190 5.85 1.20 2.55
CA VAL A 190 7.15 1.88 2.52
C VAL A 190 8.26 0.92 2.09
N VAL A 191 8.95 1.27 1.01
CA VAL A 191 10.14 0.59 0.52
C VAL A 191 11.35 1.48 0.79
N THR A 192 12.30 0.97 1.58
CA THR A 192 13.53 1.71 1.87
C THR A 192 14.59 1.54 0.78
N LYS A 193 15.47 2.53 0.66
CA LYS A 193 16.66 2.43 -0.19
C LYS A 193 17.59 1.34 0.33
N LYS A 194 18.29 0.66 -0.57
CA LYS A 194 19.32 -0.33 -0.20
C LYS A 194 20.30 0.23 0.84
N GLY A 195 20.44 -0.49 1.95
CA GLY A 195 21.31 -0.11 3.06
C GLY A 195 20.64 0.72 4.17
N VAL A 196 19.36 1.06 4.00
CA VAL A 196 18.53 1.65 5.06
C VAL A 196 17.78 0.53 5.76
N ASP A 197 17.92 0.45 7.08
CA ASP A 197 17.16 -0.48 7.91
C ASP A 197 15.67 -0.11 7.89
N PRO A 198 14.77 -0.97 7.39
CA PRO A 198 13.33 -0.70 7.41
C PRO A 198 12.76 -0.44 8.82
N ASN A 199 13.36 -1.01 9.86
CA ASN A 199 12.89 -0.81 11.24
C ASN A 199 13.28 0.55 11.82
N SER A 200 14.17 1.29 11.14
CA SER A 200 14.54 2.65 11.52
C SER A 200 13.53 3.70 11.06
N ILE A 201 12.56 3.30 10.24
CA ILE A 201 11.55 4.19 9.69
C ILE A 201 10.48 4.46 10.72
N THR A 202 10.16 5.73 10.92
CA THR A 202 9.14 6.20 11.87
C THR A 202 7.94 6.79 11.14
N PHE A 203 6.81 6.85 11.84
CA PHE A 203 5.58 7.45 11.36
C PHE A 203 5.06 8.42 12.43
N ASP A 204 4.69 9.63 12.02
CA ASP A 204 4.20 10.69 12.91
C ASP A 204 2.72 10.97 12.62
N TYR A 205 1.88 10.01 12.97
CA TYR A 205 0.42 10.12 12.92
C TYR A 205 -0.24 9.21 13.96
N GLU A 206 -1.47 9.52 14.32
CA GLU A 206 -2.38 8.63 15.05
C GLU A 206 -3.38 8.03 14.06
N GLU A 207 -3.64 6.73 14.18
CA GLU A 207 -4.58 5.99 13.35
C GLU A 207 -5.86 5.68 14.14
N THR A 208 -7.02 6.06 13.60
CA THR A 208 -8.33 5.76 14.19
C THR A 208 -9.18 4.96 13.23
N HIS A 209 -9.87 3.94 13.75
CA HIS A 209 -10.71 3.03 12.98
C HIS A 209 -12.18 3.30 13.28
N ASP A 210 -12.95 3.65 12.26
CA ASP A 210 -14.41 3.69 12.34
C ASP A 210 -15.00 2.43 11.67
N LYS A 211 -15.31 1.44 12.49
CA LYS A 211 -15.87 0.15 12.03
C LYS A 211 -17.30 0.25 11.48
N ALA A 212 -18.03 1.32 11.80
CA ALA A 212 -19.39 1.50 11.28
C ALA A 212 -19.35 2.02 9.84
N GLU A 213 -18.38 2.87 9.55
CA GLU A 213 -18.18 3.47 8.24
C GLU A 213 -17.12 2.72 7.39
N GLU A 214 -16.51 1.66 7.93
CA GLU A 214 -15.47 0.84 7.26
C GLU A 214 -14.28 1.68 6.76
N ILE A 215 -13.86 2.66 7.57
CA ILE A 215 -12.76 3.59 7.24
C ILE A 215 -11.71 3.67 8.34
N ILE A 216 -10.49 3.98 7.90
CA ILE A 216 -9.34 4.36 8.73
C ILE A 216 -9.01 5.82 8.47
N THR A 217 -8.72 6.58 9.52
CA THR A 217 -8.29 7.99 9.44
C THR A 217 -6.95 8.19 10.13
N LEU A 218 -6.02 8.83 9.44
CA LEU A 218 -4.75 9.33 9.97
C LEU A 218 -4.92 10.78 10.41
N THR A 219 -4.50 11.10 11.63
CA THR A 219 -4.52 12.46 12.20
C THR A 219 -3.23 12.78 12.92
N LYS A 220 -3.05 14.03 13.33
CA LYS A 220 -1.87 14.46 14.09
C LYS A 220 -1.66 13.62 15.35
N LEU A 221 -0.43 13.17 15.57
CA LEU A 221 -0.04 12.47 16.79
C LEU A 221 -0.21 13.38 18.01
N LYS A 222 -1.06 12.98 18.97
CA LYS A 222 -1.20 13.71 20.23
C LYS A 222 0.09 13.56 21.05
N SER A 223 0.74 14.68 21.35
CA SER A 223 1.85 14.69 22.31
C SER A 223 1.39 14.08 23.63
N LYS A 224 2.14 13.16 24.22
CA LYS A 224 1.93 12.69 25.60
C LYS A 224 2.09 13.88 26.54
N THR A 225 0.99 14.57 26.82
CA THR A 225 0.93 15.54 27.90
C THR A 225 0.97 14.75 29.20
N THR A 226 2.10 14.80 29.88
CA THR A 226 2.21 14.46 31.30
C THR A 226 1.15 15.25 32.05
N PRO A 227 0.19 14.62 32.75
CA PRO A 227 -0.72 15.34 33.62
C PRO A 227 0.06 15.96 34.76
N GLU A 228 -0.25 17.23 35.03
CA GLU A 228 0.24 18.02 36.13
C GLU A 228 0.10 17.26 37.47
N LYS A 229 1.18 17.31 38.24
CA LYS A 229 1.37 16.65 39.53
C LYS A 229 0.44 17.28 40.59
N THR A 230 -0.47 16.49 41.15
CA THR A 230 -1.02 16.76 42.49
C THR A 230 -0.53 15.65 43.42
N GLU A 231 0.20 16.04 44.46
CA GLU A 231 0.67 15.23 45.58
C GLU A 231 -0.52 14.52 46.25
N GLU A 232 -0.42 13.23 46.59
CA GLU A 232 -0.10 12.77 47.95
C GLU A 232 0.50 11.34 47.96
N THR A 233 1.35 11.07 48.96
CA THR A 233 2.17 9.86 49.18
C THR A 233 1.64 9.09 50.42
N PRO A 234 2.23 7.99 50.93
CA PRO A 234 2.78 6.73 50.36
C PRO A 234 2.26 5.46 51.06
N ALA A 235 2.36 4.29 50.42
CA ALA A 235 2.67 2.97 51.03
C ALA A 235 2.79 1.94 49.90
N GLU A 236 3.74 1.02 49.79
CA GLU A 236 4.96 0.66 50.51
C GLU A 236 5.70 -0.28 49.53
N LYS A 237 7.00 -0.07 49.28
CA LYS A 237 7.89 -1.04 48.59
C LYS A 237 8.24 -2.17 49.56
N PRO A 238 8.60 -3.36 49.05
CA PRO A 238 10.01 -3.77 49.17
C PRO A 238 10.58 -4.14 47.78
N ASP A 239 11.51 -3.36 47.22
CA ASP A 239 12.99 -3.53 47.28
C ASP A 239 13.47 -4.77 46.50
N GLU A 240 13.79 -4.63 45.20
CA GLU A 240 15.12 -4.33 44.62
C GLU A 240 16.24 -5.29 45.06
N GLN A 241 16.90 -5.96 44.11
CA GLN A 241 18.22 -5.55 43.55
C GLN A 241 18.71 -6.57 42.47
N PRO A 242 19.87 -6.39 41.79
CA PRO A 242 19.93 -5.98 40.38
C PRO A 242 20.87 -6.86 39.51
N ALA A 243 21.08 -6.41 38.26
CA ALA A 243 22.16 -6.79 37.33
C ALA A 243 22.02 -8.20 36.70
N GLU A 244 22.39 -8.47 35.45
CA GLU A 244 23.49 -7.95 34.62
C GLU A 244 23.11 -7.97 33.13
N LYS A 245 23.88 -7.24 32.32
CA LYS A 245 23.97 -7.44 30.87
C LYS A 245 25.11 -8.45 30.60
N PRO A 246 24.87 -9.53 29.83
CA PRO A 246 25.84 -10.03 28.85
C PRO A 246 25.14 -10.24 27.49
N GLU A 247 25.65 -9.70 26.38
CA GLU A 247 26.56 -10.36 25.40
C GLU A 247 25.83 -11.23 24.35
N ASP A 248 26.30 -11.10 23.11
CA ASP A 248 25.80 -11.71 21.88
C ASP A 248 25.55 -13.23 21.98
N GLU A 249 24.28 -13.64 21.85
CA GLU A 249 23.89 -14.97 21.36
C GLU A 249 22.84 -14.81 20.27
N ALA A 250 23.03 -15.49 19.13
CA ALA A 250 22.15 -15.42 17.98
C ALA A 250 20.73 -15.87 18.37
N ALA A 251 19.76 -14.96 18.33
CA ALA A 251 18.38 -15.25 18.69
C ALA A 251 17.77 -16.31 17.77
N GLU A 252 17.41 -17.46 18.35
CA GLU A 252 16.66 -18.54 17.69
C GLU A 252 15.27 -18.03 17.31
N ASN A 253 14.91 -18.11 16.02
CA ASN A 253 13.62 -17.65 15.53
C ASN A 253 12.58 -18.76 15.67
N THR A 254 11.41 -18.42 16.20
CA THR A 254 10.26 -19.32 16.27
C THR A 254 9.25 -18.94 15.21
N TYR A 255 8.65 -19.92 14.54
CA TYR A 255 7.59 -19.70 13.57
C TYR A 255 6.35 -20.51 13.94
N ILE A 256 5.18 -19.88 13.92
CA ILE A 256 3.89 -20.54 14.21
C ILE A 256 3.04 -20.54 12.94
N ILE A 257 2.69 -21.73 12.47
CA ILE A 257 1.86 -21.94 11.28
C ILE A 257 0.56 -22.61 11.73
N SER A 258 -0.56 -21.89 11.66
CA SER A 258 -1.85 -22.38 12.16
C SER A 258 -2.72 -22.93 11.03
N ILE A 259 -3.32 -24.11 11.23
CA ILE A 259 -4.24 -24.71 10.25
C ILE A 259 -5.45 -23.80 10.05
N GLY A 260 -5.78 -23.53 8.78
CA GLY A 260 -6.90 -22.68 8.41
C GLY A 260 -6.61 -21.17 8.50
N SER A 261 -5.47 -20.76 9.06
CA SER A 261 -5.02 -19.37 9.04
C SER A 261 -4.09 -19.14 7.87
N LYS A 262 -4.25 -18.00 7.20
CA LYS A 262 -3.30 -17.55 6.18
C LYS A 262 -2.04 -16.93 6.80
N GLU A 263 -2.12 -16.54 8.07
CA GLU A 263 -1.03 -15.91 8.79
C GLU A 263 -0.03 -16.95 9.31
N ILE A 264 1.25 -16.67 9.08
CA ILE A 264 2.38 -17.36 9.68
C ILE A 264 3.08 -16.35 10.57
N GLN A 265 3.20 -16.70 11.85
CA GLN A 265 3.86 -15.84 12.81
C GLN A 265 5.35 -16.16 12.90
N LYS A 266 6.17 -15.14 13.17
CA LYS A 266 7.58 -15.27 13.57
C LYS A 266 7.75 -14.55 14.90
N ASN A 267 8.28 -15.23 15.91
CA ASN A 267 8.53 -14.68 17.24
C ASN A 267 7.29 -14.05 17.92
N GLY A 268 6.10 -14.59 17.62
CA GLY A 268 4.82 -14.13 18.18
C GLY A 268 4.11 -13.02 17.40
N GLU A 269 4.71 -12.51 16.32
CA GLU A 269 4.10 -11.50 15.44
C GLU A 269 3.82 -12.09 14.05
N VAL A 270 2.77 -11.60 13.37
CA VAL A 270 2.46 -12.06 12.00
C VAL A 270 3.56 -11.62 11.04
N ALA A 271 4.27 -12.59 10.47
CA ALA A 271 5.46 -12.36 9.64
C ALA A 271 5.20 -12.58 8.15
N TYR A 272 4.19 -13.37 7.80
CA TYR A 272 3.82 -13.62 6.42
C TYR A 272 2.36 -14.04 6.31
N THR A 273 1.62 -13.40 5.42
CA THR A 273 0.23 -13.78 5.10
C THR A 273 0.19 -14.50 3.76
N SER A 274 -0.02 -15.81 3.80
CA SER A 274 -0.15 -16.67 2.64
C SER A 274 -1.46 -16.44 1.90
N ASP A 275 -1.42 -16.57 0.58
CA ASP A 275 -2.61 -16.50 -0.27
C ASP A 275 -3.54 -17.72 -0.10
N ALA A 276 -3.01 -18.84 0.38
CA ALA A 276 -3.78 -20.02 0.73
C ALA A 276 -3.43 -20.51 2.14
N ALA A 277 -4.44 -20.97 2.89
CA ALA A 277 -4.24 -21.44 4.26
C ALA A 277 -3.73 -22.89 4.30
N PRO A 278 -2.82 -23.23 5.23
CA PRO A 278 -2.53 -24.61 5.59
C PRO A 278 -3.79 -25.41 5.91
N TYR A 279 -3.82 -26.68 5.54
CA TYR A 279 -4.95 -27.56 5.85
C TYR A 279 -4.50 -28.97 6.20
N LEU A 280 -5.39 -29.74 6.81
CA LEU A 280 -5.14 -31.16 7.09
C LEU A 280 -5.72 -32.02 5.96
N SER A 281 -4.92 -32.96 5.46
CA SER A 281 -5.34 -33.95 4.46
C SER A 281 -4.65 -35.29 4.71
N ASN A 282 -5.42 -36.36 4.84
CA ASN A 282 -4.92 -37.73 5.06
C ASN A 282 -3.86 -37.84 6.18
N SER A 283 -4.10 -37.18 7.32
CA SER A 283 -3.17 -37.10 8.46
C SER A 283 -1.87 -36.32 8.22
N TYR A 284 -1.78 -35.53 7.14
CA TYR A 284 -0.69 -34.60 6.88
C TYR A 284 -1.14 -33.14 6.99
N THR A 285 -0.29 -32.31 7.59
CA THR A 285 -0.36 -30.85 7.49
C THR A 285 0.18 -30.43 6.13
N MET A 286 -0.71 -29.97 5.27
CA MET A 286 -0.43 -29.49 3.93
C MET A 286 -0.16 -27.99 3.99
N LEU A 287 0.98 -27.58 3.45
CA LEU A 287 1.48 -26.23 3.52
C LEU A 287 1.65 -25.62 2.13
N PRO A 288 1.27 -24.35 1.94
CA PRO A 288 1.47 -23.62 0.69
C PRO A 288 2.98 -23.45 0.46
N LEU A 289 3.50 -24.10 -0.59
CA LEU A 289 4.94 -24.24 -0.82
C LEU A 289 5.65 -22.87 -0.92
N ARG A 290 5.02 -21.92 -1.62
CA ARG A 290 5.58 -20.59 -1.82
C ARG A 290 5.71 -19.80 -0.52
N ALA A 291 4.68 -19.85 0.33
CA ALA A 291 4.61 -19.04 1.54
C ALA A 291 5.83 -19.25 2.44
N LEU A 292 6.15 -20.52 2.66
CA LEU A 292 7.22 -20.88 3.57
C LEU A 292 8.61 -20.65 2.98
N LEU A 293 8.75 -20.77 1.66
CA LEU A 293 10.00 -20.44 0.97
C LEU A 293 10.27 -18.93 1.03
N VAL A 294 9.26 -18.09 0.75
CA VAL A 294 9.38 -16.62 0.78
C VAL A 294 9.62 -16.10 2.20
N LEU A 295 9.00 -16.72 3.20
CA LEU A 295 9.26 -16.41 4.61
C LEU A 295 10.72 -16.69 5.02
N SER A 296 11.34 -17.72 4.42
CA SER A 296 12.72 -18.11 4.73
C SER A 296 13.76 -17.32 3.93
N ASP A 297 13.47 -17.05 2.66
CA ASP A 297 14.23 -16.17 1.80
C ASP A 297 13.26 -15.38 0.90
N PRO A 298 13.06 -14.07 1.15
CA PRO A 298 12.16 -13.24 0.35
C PRO A 298 12.55 -13.16 -1.14
N ASN A 299 13.79 -13.50 -1.48
CA ASN A 299 14.31 -13.50 -2.85
C ASN A 299 14.35 -14.89 -3.49
N VAL A 300 13.79 -15.91 -2.82
CA VAL A 300 13.76 -17.27 -3.34
C VAL A 300 13.16 -17.29 -4.75
N GLU A 301 13.91 -17.84 -5.70
CA GLU A 301 13.44 -17.93 -7.07
C GLU A 301 12.53 -19.16 -7.19
N ILE A 302 11.25 -18.91 -7.51
CA ILE A 302 10.26 -19.96 -7.76
C ILE A 302 9.68 -19.75 -9.15
N LYS A 303 10.00 -20.66 -10.06
CA LYS A 303 9.44 -20.70 -11.41
C LYS A 303 8.29 -21.69 -11.46
N TRP A 304 7.18 -21.26 -12.04
CA TRP A 304 6.02 -22.11 -12.27
C TRP A 304 5.79 -22.33 -13.75
N ASP A 305 5.79 -23.59 -14.17
CA ASP A 305 5.36 -24.02 -15.50
C ASP A 305 3.90 -24.49 -15.41
N SER A 306 2.97 -23.67 -15.91
CA SER A 306 1.54 -23.95 -15.82
C SER A 306 1.08 -25.12 -16.71
N PRO A 307 1.56 -25.29 -17.96
CA PRO A 307 1.27 -26.49 -18.76
C PRO A 307 1.74 -27.79 -18.10
N LEU A 308 2.97 -27.81 -17.58
CA LEU A 308 3.57 -29.01 -16.98
C LEU A 308 3.21 -29.18 -15.50
N LYS A 309 2.52 -28.20 -14.91
CA LYS A 309 2.19 -28.15 -13.48
C LYS A 309 3.42 -28.40 -12.59
N THR A 310 4.52 -27.75 -12.96
CA THR A 310 5.83 -27.99 -12.37
C THR A 310 6.35 -26.72 -11.71
N ALA A 311 6.77 -26.83 -10.44
CA ALA A 311 7.48 -25.79 -9.71
C ALA A 311 8.98 -26.11 -9.70
N THR A 312 9.80 -25.14 -10.11
CA THR A 312 11.26 -25.18 -10.00
C THR A 312 11.71 -24.13 -9.01
N ILE A 313 12.40 -24.54 -7.96
CA ILE A 313 12.80 -23.70 -6.83
C ILE A 313 14.33 -23.67 -6.77
N SER A 314 14.90 -22.47 -6.71
CA SER A 314 16.33 -22.27 -6.42
C SER A 314 16.45 -21.79 -4.98
N TYR A 315 16.94 -22.64 -4.08
CA TYR A 315 17.05 -22.33 -2.65
C TYR A 315 18.38 -22.88 -2.09
N ASN A 316 19.12 -22.06 -1.34
CA ASN A 316 20.44 -22.39 -0.78
C ASN A 316 21.41 -23.04 -1.79
N GLY A 317 21.41 -22.54 -3.04
CA GLY A 317 22.29 -23.04 -4.11
C GLY A 317 21.89 -24.40 -4.70
N LYS A 318 20.77 -25.00 -4.26
CA LYS A 318 20.21 -26.25 -4.80
C LYS A 318 18.97 -25.95 -5.64
N THR A 319 18.72 -26.80 -6.63
CA THR A 319 17.49 -26.74 -7.43
C THR A 319 16.55 -27.88 -7.06
N PHE A 320 15.30 -27.56 -6.76
CA PHE A 320 14.25 -28.53 -6.50
C PHE A 320 13.18 -28.44 -7.58
N THR A 321 12.72 -29.59 -8.07
CA THR A 321 11.62 -29.66 -9.04
C THR A 321 10.49 -30.53 -8.50
N LEU A 322 9.30 -29.94 -8.38
CA LEU A 322 8.09 -30.61 -7.92
C LEU A 322 7.04 -30.57 -9.03
N VAL A 323 6.50 -31.73 -9.37
CA VAL A 323 5.38 -31.86 -10.31
C VAL A 323 4.13 -32.16 -9.52
N ALA A 324 3.05 -31.42 -9.78
CA ALA A 324 1.78 -31.65 -9.12
C ALA A 324 1.28 -33.09 -9.31
N ASN A 325 0.62 -33.62 -8.29
CA ASN A 325 0.09 -34.97 -8.18
C ASN A 325 1.14 -36.11 -8.23
N GLN A 326 2.44 -35.79 -8.15
CA GLN A 326 3.50 -36.79 -8.02
C GLN A 326 3.92 -36.95 -6.56
N LYS A 327 4.33 -38.17 -6.20
CA LYS A 327 4.89 -38.52 -4.87
C LYS A 327 6.43 -38.47 -4.85
N THR A 328 7.02 -37.79 -5.82
CA THR A 328 8.47 -37.64 -5.92
C THR A 328 8.80 -36.20 -6.28
N MET A 329 9.93 -35.73 -5.78
CA MET A 329 10.56 -34.46 -6.11
C MET A 329 11.97 -34.75 -6.64
N THR A 330 12.48 -33.93 -7.55
CA THR A 330 13.89 -33.99 -7.94
C THR A 330 14.67 -32.94 -7.16
N LYS A 331 15.71 -33.36 -6.43
CA LYS A 331 16.71 -32.48 -5.81
C LYS A 331 17.96 -32.56 -6.68
N GLU A 332 18.23 -31.50 -7.42
CA GLU A 332 19.25 -31.41 -8.47
C GLU A 332 19.05 -32.49 -9.56
N THR A 333 19.66 -33.66 -9.39
CA THR A 333 19.50 -34.82 -10.29
C THR A 333 18.93 -36.06 -9.59
N GLU A 334 18.79 -36.04 -8.26
CA GLU A 334 18.34 -37.18 -7.46
C GLU A 334 16.82 -37.15 -7.27
N ALA A 335 16.18 -38.31 -7.41
CA ALA A 335 14.76 -38.47 -7.09
C ALA A 335 14.57 -38.74 -5.59
N VAL A 336 13.84 -37.85 -4.92
CA VAL A 336 13.50 -37.91 -3.51
C VAL A 336 12.02 -38.22 -3.34
N SER A 337 11.68 -39.25 -2.55
CA SER A 337 10.29 -39.62 -2.26
C SER A 337 9.62 -38.60 -1.32
N LEU A 338 8.39 -38.23 -1.67
CA LEU A 338 7.50 -37.39 -0.87
C LEU A 338 6.60 -38.26 0.03
N ALA A 339 6.26 -37.76 1.22
CA ALA A 339 5.36 -38.43 2.15
C ALA A 339 3.92 -38.49 1.60
N THR A 340 3.52 -37.44 0.89
CA THR A 340 2.27 -37.38 0.12
C THR A 340 2.50 -36.70 -1.23
N ALA A 341 1.54 -36.79 -2.14
CA ALA A 341 1.67 -36.12 -3.43
C ALA A 341 1.61 -34.59 -3.25
N ALA A 342 2.39 -33.84 -4.05
CA ALA A 342 2.27 -32.40 -4.11
C ALA A 342 0.91 -32.02 -4.71
N GLU A 343 0.07 -31.28 -3.99
CA GLU A 343 -1.33 -31.05 -4.35
C GLU A 343 -1.53 -29.62 -4.87
N ILE A 344 -2.33 -29.42 -5.91
CA ILE A 344 -2.81 -28.08 -6.26
C ILE A 344 -4.18 -27.88 -5.63
N LYS A 345 -4.30 -26.85 -4.81
CA LYS A 345 -5.56 -26.41 -4.21
C LYS A 345 -5.64 -24.90 -4.28
N ASP A 346 -6.81 -24.38 -4.66
CA ASP A 346 -7.07 -22.93 -4.78
C ASP A 346 -6.01 -22.19 -5.60
N GLY A 347 -5.50 -22.83 -6.66
CA GLY A 347 -4.48 -22.26 -7.55
C GLY A 347 -3.07 -22.17 -6.94
N ARG A 348 -2.82 -22.87 -5.83
CA ARG A 348 -1.52 -22.94 -5.15
C ARG A 348 -1.03 -24.37 -4.99
N LEU A 349 0.28 -24.55 -5.06
CA LEU A 349 0.94 -25.85 -4.85
C LEU A 349 1.20 -26.04 -3.36
N PHE A 350 0.78 -27.18 -2.83
CA PHE A 350 0.92 -27.60 -1.46
C PHE A 350 1.81 -28.83 -1.36
N VAL A 351 2.60 -28.89 -0.29
CA VAL A 351 3.40 -30.05 0.10
C VAL A 351 3.16 -30.35 1.57
N SER A 352 3.43 -31.58 2.02
CA SER A 352 3.37 -31.85 3.46
C SER A 352 4.47 -31.10 4.21
N LEU A 353 4.25 -30.78 5.49
CA LEU A 353 5.27 -30.22 6.37
C LEU A 353 6.60 -30.99 6.30
N ARG A 354 6.54 -32.33 6.35
CA ARG A 354 7.74 -33.19 6.28
C ARG A 354 8.48 -33.05 4.96
N ASP A 355 7.75 -32.88 3.87
CA ASP A 355 8.35 -32.72 2.54
C ASP A 355 8.93 -31.32 2.35
N TRP A 356 8.30 -30.30 2.92
CA TRP A 356 8.85 -28.96 2.99
C TRP A 356 10.17 -28.92 3.78
N MET A 357 10.25 -29.60 4.93
CA MET A 357 11.50 -29.69 5.72
C MET A 357 12.67 -30.26 4.92
N LYS A 358 12.42 -31.21 4.00
CA LYS A 358 13.46 -31.76 3.10
C LYS A 358 13.99 -30.74 2.08
N ILE A 359 13.18 -29.75 1.69
CA ILE A 359 13.58 -28.65 0.80
C ILE A 359 14.46 -27.67 1.56
N MET A 360 14.09 -27.40 2.81
CA MET A 360 14.74 -26.43 3.69
C MET A 360 15.96 -26.98 4.44
N ASP A 361 16.19 -28.29 4.37
CA ASP A 361 17.18 -29.02 5.18
C ASP A 361 16.98 -28.78 6.71
N ILE A 362 15.72 -28.74 7.17
CA ILE A 362 15.32 -28.59 8.58
C ILE A 362 15.25 -29.97 9.26
N SER A 363 15.76 -30.08 10.49
CA SER A 363 15.78 -31.33 11.27
C SER A 363 14.48 -31.53 12.06
N ASP A 364 14.12 -32.79 12.36
CA ASP A 364 12.86 -33.15 13.02
C ASP A 364 12.72 -32.56 14.44
N ASP A 365 13.82 -32.33 15.15
CA ASP A 365 13.86 -31.74 16.49
C ASP A 365 13.51 -30.24 16.53
N GLN A 366 13.57 -29.57 15.37
CA GLN A 366 13.19 -28.17 15.20
C GLN A 366 11.69 -27.98 15.01
N VAL A 367 10.90 -29.05 14.86
CA VAL A 367 9.48 -28.99 14.51
C VAL A 367 8.62 -29.68 15.55
N SER A 368 7.55 -29.01 15.99
CA SER A 368 6.57 -29.58 16.92
C SER A 368 5.13 -29.25 16.50
N TRP A 369 4.20 -30.15 16.83
CA TRP A 369 2.78 -30.01 16.52
C TRP A 369 1.98 -29.83 17.80
N ASP A 370 1.16 -28.78 17.83
CA ASP A 370 0.20 -28.51 18.89
C ASP A 370 -1.21 -28.90 18.42
N ALA A 371 -1.77 -29.93 19.05
CA ALA A 371 -3.06 -30.49 18.67
C ALA A 371 -4.27 -29.65 19.13
N GLU A 372 -4.10 -28.81 20.16
CA GLU A 372 -5.17 -27.99 20.75
C GLU A 372 -5.41 -26.75 19.90
N THR A 373 -4.34 -26.03 19.57
CA THR A 373 -4.36 -24.84 18.70
C THR A 373 -4.31 -25.18 17.21
N LYS A 374 -4.09 -26.46 16.87
CA LYS A 374 -3.89 -26.96 15.50
C LYS A 374 -2.80 -26.15 14.77
N SER A 375 -1.64 -26.03 15.40
CA SER A 375 -0.51 -25.25 14.87
C SER A 375 0.79 -26.04 14.84
N VAL A 376 1.67 -25.66 13.91
CA VAL A 376 3.04 -26.15 13.83
C VAL A 376 3.95 -25.06 14.38
N LEU A 377 4.78 -25.41 15.36
CA LEU A 377 5.87 -24.57 15.84
C LEU A 377 7.19 -25.07 15.23
N LEU A 378 7.87 -24.18 14.51
CA LEU A 378 9.20 -24.39 13.96
C LEU A 378 10.21 -23.51 14.70
N LYS A 379 11.39 -24.03 15.02
CA LYS A 379 12.49 -23.30 15.65
C LYS A 379 13.71 -23.33 14.74
N ASN A 380 14.29 -22.17 14.44
CA ASN A 380 15.42 -22.05 13.51
C ASN A 380 16.49 -21.09 13.99
#